data_AF-M6QJ73-F1
#
_entry.id   AF-M6QJ73-F1
#
_cell.length_a   1.000
_cell.length_b   1.000
_cell.length_c   1.000
_cell.angle_alpha   90.00
_cell.angle_beta   90.00
_cell.angle_gamma   90.00
#
_symmetry.space_group_name_H-M   'P 1'
#
loop_
_entity.id
_entity.type
_entity.pdbx_description
1 polymer ?
#
loop_
_entity_poly.entity_id
_entity_poly.type
_entity_poly.pdbx_seq_one_letter_code
_entity_poly.pdbx_strand_id
1 'polypeptide(L)' 'MTTAERLISEGIQQGIEQEKLETASKMLQKGIDLNTILEITGLTEQDLRDSDILSKK' A
#
# COMPACT_ATOMS: atom_id res chain seq x y z
N MET A 1 8.67 23.90 10.41
CA MET A 1 7.80 22.77 10.76
C MET A 1 7.94 22.52 12.25
N THR A 2 6.85 22.60 12.99
CA THR A 2 6.77 22.28 14.43
C THR A 2 6.71 20.77 14.62
N THR A 3 7.00 20.29 15.84
CA THR A 3 6.85 18.86 16.18
C THR A 3 5.43 18.35 15.91
N ALA A 4 4.41 19.17 16.16
CA ALA A 4 3.02 18.81 15.90
C ALA A 4 2.73 18.64 14.40
N GLU A 5 3.19 19.56 13.56
CA GLU A 5 3.05 19.46 12.10
C GLU A 5 3.73 18.21 11.54
N ARG A 6 4.92 17.86 12.07
CA ARG A 6 5.64 16.66 11.66
C ARG A 6 4.87 15.39 12.01
N LEU A 7 4.36 15.28 13.23
CA LEU A 7 3.59 14.10 13.67
C LEU A 7 2.29 13.91 12.86
N ILE A 8 1.61 15.01 12.53
CA ILE A 8 0.41 14.96 11.67
C ILE A 8 0.79 14.48 10.26
N SER A 9 1.87 15.03 9.70
CA SER A 9 2.33 14.64 8.36
C SER A 9 2.75 13.17 8.30
N GLU A 10 3.46 12.67 9.32
CA GLU A 10 3.85 11.26 9.43
C GLU A 10 2.62 10.35 9.53
N GLY A 11 1.64 10.71 10.36
CA GLY A 11 0.40 9.94 10.49
C GLY A 11 -0.43 9.89 9.19
N ILE A 12 -0.52 11.00 8.47
CA ILE A 12 -1.18 11.05 7.16
C ILE A 12 -0.45 10.15 6.15
N GLN A 13 0.89 10.23 6.11
CA GLN A 13 1.69 9.45 5.18
C GLN A 13 1.54 7.93 5.45
N GLN A 14 1.57 7.52 6.71
CA GLN A 14 1.35 6.13 7.12
C GLN A 14 -0.06 5.64 6.74
N GLY A 15 -1.09 6.46 6.97
CA GLY A 15 -2.47 6.12 6.60
C GLY A 15 -2.65 5.91 5.09
N ILE A 16 -2.05 6.78 4.28
CA ILE A 16 -2.07 6.67 2.81
C ILE A 16 -1.36 5.38 2.36
N GLU A 17 -0.20 5.06 2.93
CA GLU A 17 0.54 3.85 2.59
C GLU A 17 -0.25 2.59 2.94
N GLN A 18 -0.86 2.55 4.12
CA GLN A 18 -1.67 1.43 4.58
C GLN A 18 -2.92 1.22 3.70
N GLU A 19 -3.58 2.30 3.28
CA GLU A 19 -4.78 2.24 2.43
C GLU A 19 -4.45 1.70 1.03
N LYS A 20 -3.30 2.07 0.46
CA LYS A 20 -2.83 1.51 -0.82
C LYS A 20 -2.62 0.00 -0.74
N LEU A 21 -1.95 -0.47 0.32
CA LEU A 21 -1.68 -1.90 0.54
C LEU A 21 -2.98 -2.69 0.75
N GLU A 22 -3.92 -2.17 1.54
CA GLU A 22 -5.21 -2.81 1.77
C GLU A 22 -6.03 -2.90 0.47
N THR A 23 -6.03 -1.83 -0.32
CA THR A 23 -6.69 -1.79 -1.63
C THR A 23 -6.09 -2.82 -2.59
N ALA A 24 -4.75 -2.88 -2.70
CA ALA A 24 -4.08 -3.90 -3.51
C ALA A 24 -4.43 -5.33 -3.08
N SER A 25 -4.46 -5.59 -1.76
CA SER A 25 -4.87 -6.89 -1.21
C SER A 25 -6.29 -7.27 -1.60
N LYS A 26 -7.25 -6.34 -1.47
CA LYS A 26 -8.65 -6.56 -1.87
C LYS A 26 -8.78 -6.77 -3.39
N MET A 27 -7.99 -6.08 -4.19
CA MET A 27 -7.97 -6.25 -5.65
C MET A 27 -7.45 -7.64 -6.04
N LEU A 28 -6.36 -8.11 -5.42
CA LEU A 28 -5.84 -9.48 -5.60
C LEU A 28 -6.89 -10.52 -5.21
N GLN A 29 -7.57 -10.34 -4.08
CA GLN A 29 -8.65 -11.24 -3.65
C GLN A 29 -9.84 -11.30 -4.63
N LYS A 30 -10.06 -10.21 -5.38
CA LYS A 30 -11.07 -10.15 -6.45
C LYS A 30 -10.58 -10.74 -7.78
N GLY A 31 -9.35 -11.24 -7.83
CA GLY A 31 -8.76 -11.82 -9.03
C GLY A 31 -8.30 -10.79 -10.06
N ILE A 32 -8.11 -9.52 -9.65
CA ILE A 32 -7.48 -8.52 -10.51
C ILE A 32 -6.01 -8.90 -10.68
N ASP A 33 -5.50 -8.77 -11.90
CA ASP A 33 -4.13 -9.13 -12.21
C ASP A 33 -3.13 -8.18 -11.53
N LEU A 34 -1.95 -8.74 -11.22
CA LEU A 34 -0.90 -8.01 -10.51
C LEU A 34 -0.48 -6.74 -11.26
N ASN A 35 -0.39 -6.77 -12.59
CA ASN A 35 0.08 -5.62 -13.38
C ASN A 35 -0.87 -4.43 -13.24
N THR A 36 -2.18 -4.68 -13.41
CA THR A 36 -3.24 -3.69 -13.20
C THR A 36 -3.22 -3.12 -11.78
N ILE A 37 -2.93 -3.96 -10.77
CA ILE A 37 -2.84 -3.49 -9.38
C ILE A 37 -1.65 -2.55 -9.18
N LEU A 38 -0.48 -2.90 -9.71
CA LEU A 38 0.71 -2.04 -9.66
C LEU A 38 0.47 -0.70 -10.37
N GLU A 39 -0.19 -0.72 -11.52
CA GLU A 39 -0.54 0.49 -12.28
C GLU A 39 -1.53 1.39 -11.52
N ILE A 40 -2.60 0.83 -10.95
CA ILE A 40 -3.66 1.61 -10.27
C ILE A 40 -3.18 2.16 -8.93
N THR A 41 -2.48 1.35 -8.13
CA THR A 41 -2.07 1.74 -6.77
C THR A 41 -0.76 2.52 -6.74
N GLY A 42 0.02 2.44 -7.84
CA GLY A 42 1.37 2.97 -7.91
C GLY A 42 2.35 2.25 -6.98
N LEU A 43 1.99 1.06 -6.50
CA LEU A 43 2.86 0.20 -5.72
C LEU A 43 3.78 -0.60 -6.65
N THR A 44 4.88 -1.08 -6.10
CA THR A 44 5.78 -2.02 -6.74
C THR A 44 5.51 -3.44 -6.27
N GLU A 45 5.99 -4.43 -7.02
CA GLU A 45 5.90 -5.82 -6.59
C GLU A 45 6.64 -6.06 -5.27
N GLN A 46 7.72 -5.30 -5.03
CA GLN A 46 8.47 -5.35 -3.79
C GLN A 46 7.64 -4.84 -2.61
N ASP A 47 6.91 -3.73 -2.75
CA ASP A 47 6.01 -3.23 -1.70
C ASP A 47 4.97 -4.28 -1.28
N LEU A 48 4.46 -5.04 -2.25
CA LEU A 48 3.50 -6.13 -2.00
C LEU A 48 4.13 -7.38 -1.38
N ARG A 49 5.42 -7.61 -1.61
CA ARG A 49 6.19 -8.68 -0.96
C ARG A 49 6.55 -8.32 0.47
N ASP A 50 7.01 -7.09 0.69
CA ASP A 50 7.43 -6.56 1.99
C ASP A 50 6.23 -6.43 2.95
N SER A 51 5.02 -6.23 2.41
CA SER A 51 3.76 -6.19 3.15
C SER A 51 3.11 -7.57 3.39
N ASP A 52 3.82 -8.67 3.08
CA ASP A 52 3.34 -10.06 3.18
C ASP A 52 2.08 -10.40 2.35
N ILE A 53 1.65 -9.50 1.45
CA ILE A 53 0.48 -9.71 0.59
C ILE A 53 0.76 -10.80 -0.47
N LEU A 54 1.97 -10.81 -1.02
CA LEU A 54 2.43 -11.82 -2.00
C LEU A 54 3.17 -13.02 -1.37
N SER A 55 3.34 -13.04 -0.05
CA SER A 55 4.10 -14.07 0.69
C SER A 55 3.31 -15.37 0.98
N LYS A 56 1.99 -15.38 0.74
CA LYS A 56 1.17 -16.59 0.89
C LYS A 56 1.37 -17.55 -0.29
N LYS A 57 2.38 -18.41 -0.16
CA LYS A 57 2.48 -19.67 -0.92
C LYS A 57 1.98 -20.84 -0.08
#